data_AF-A0A382K5B5-F1
#
_entry.id   AF-A0A382K5B5-F1
#
_cell.length_a   1.000
_cell.length_b   1.000
_cell.length_c   1.000
_cell.angle_alpha   90.00
_cell.angle_beta   90.00
_cell.angle_gamma   90.00
#
_symmetry.space_group_name_H-M   'P 1'
#
loop_
_entity.id
_entity.type
_entity.pdbx_description
1 polymer ?
#
loop_
_entity_poly.entity_id
_entity_poly.type
_entity_poly.pdbx_seq_one_letter_code
_entity_poly.pdbx_strand_id
1 'polypeptide(L)'
;MMNNDVLGGEMSEFGKKLCSLRRRCGRSRYNLARFSGLSEAYILRLETGQRQNPSRDVVMMLALSLVRASDVFELWDIDELLTSASYAPLRRRGQRSGSE
;
A
#
# COMPACT_ATOMS: atom_id res chain seq x y z
N MET A 1 17.84 -18.00 -24.12
CA MET A 1 16.80 -16.97 -24.28
C MET A 1 15.46 -17.64 -24.01
N MET A 2 14.82 -17.35 -22.87
CA MET A 2 13.47 -17.81 -22.58
C MET A 2 12.59 -16.57 -22.51
N ASN A 3 11.67 -16.47 -23.48
CA ASN A 3 10.72 -15.39 -23.63
C ASN A 3 9.73 -15.43 -22.47
N ASN A 4 9.63 -14.32 -21.73
CA ASN A 4 8.74 -14.19 -20.58
C ASN A 4 7.66 -13.13 -20.86
N ASP A 5 7.02 -13.25 -22.01
CA ASP A 5 5.77 -12.54 -22.30
C ASP A 5 4.61 -13.41 -21.82
N VAL A 6 4.45 -13.51 -20.50
CA VAL A 6 3.24 -14.03 -19.86
C VAL A 6 2.55 -12.87 -19.14
N LEU A 7 1.43 -12.46 -19.74
CA LEU A 7 0.47 -11.53 -19.17
C LEU A 7 -0.10 -12.12 -17.87
N GLY A 8 0.29 -11.55 -16.74
CA GLY A 8 -0.28 -11.87 -15.43
C GLY A 8 0.76 -11.76 -14.34
N GLY A 9 1.25 -10.55 -14.07
CA GLY A 9 2.14 -10.33 -12.92
C GLY A 9 1.43 -10.82 -11.67
N GLU A 10 2.02 -11.83 -11.00
CA GLU A 10 1.44 -12.30 -9.75
C GLU A 10 1.26 -11.11 -8.82
N MET A 11 0.05 -10.99 -8.28
CA MET A 11 -0.32 -9.85 -7.45
C MET A 11 0.64 -9.81 -6.26
N SER A 12 1.42 -8.74 -6.14
CA SER A 12 2.38 -8.61 -5.04
C SER A 12 1.65 -8.61 -3.70
N GLU A 13 2.32 -9.05 -2.63
CA GLU A 13 1.73 -8.99 -1.27
C GLU A 13 1.27 -7.57 -0.92
N PHE A 14 2.05 -6.56 -1.31
CA PHE A 14 1.65 -5.17 -1.24
C PHE A 14 0.36 -4.87 -2.02
N GLY A 15 0.29 -5.28 -3.29
CA GLY A 15 -0.88 -5.06 -4.15
C GLY A 15 -2.15 -5.70 -3.59
N LYS A 16 -2.05 -6.95 -3.10
CA LYS A 16 -3.13 -7.66 -2.40
C LYS A 16 -3.60 -6.89 -1.17
N LYS A 17 -2.65 -6.46 -0.32
CA LYS A 17 -2.94 -5.74 0.92
C LYS A 17 -3.59 -4.38 0.65
N LEU A 18 -3.03 -3.60 -0.27
CA LEU A 18 -3.58 -2.30 -0.68
C LEU A 18 -5.02 -2.44 -1.20
N CYS A 19 -5.28 -3.41 -2.08
CA CYS A 19 -6.60 -3.66 -2.65
C CYS A 19 -7.61 -4.03 -1.55
N SER A 20 -7.22 -4.92 -0.63
CA SER A 20 -8.05 -5.35 0.50
C SER A 20 -8.41 -4.18 1.42
N LEU A 21 -7.41 -3.42 1.88
CA LEU A 21 -7.61 -2.26 2.76
C LEU A 21 -8.48 -1.19 2.10
N ARG A 22 -8.23 -0.86 0.83
CA ARG A 22 -9.03 0.12 0.08
C ARG A 22 -10.50 -0.29 -0.01
N ARG A 23 -10.77 -1.58 -0.30
CA ARG A 23 -12.14 -2.11 -0.39
C ARG A 23 -12.82 -2.12 0.97
N ARG A 24 -12.11 -2.52 2.03
CA ARG A 24 -12.62 -2.47 3.42
C ARG A 24 -13.00 -1.06 3.84
N CYS A 25 -12.24 -0.06 3.41
CA CYS A 25 -12.55 1.36 3.61
C CYS A 25 -13.69 1.89 2.71
N GLY A 26 -14.27 1.07 1.83
CA GLY A 26 -15.33 1.48 0.90
C GLY A 26 -14.88 2.48 -0.17
N ARG A 27 -13.59 2.50 -0.55
CA ARG A 27 -13.04 3.52 -1.44
C ARG A 27 -12.76 3.01 -2.85
N SER A 28 -13.07 3.85 -3.85
CA SER A 28 -12.63 3.65 -5.23
C SER A 28 -11.15 4.01 -5.39
N ARG A 29 -10.52 3.55 -6.47
CA ARG A 29 -9.14 3.96 -6.80
C ARG A 29 -9.08 5.46 -7.14
N TYR A 30 -10.07 5.98 -7.84
CA TYR A 30 -10.24 7.42 -8.06
C TYR A 30 -10.19 8.25 -6.76
N ASN A 31 -10.94 7.85 -5.73
CA ASN A 31 -10.91 8.56 -4.44
C ASN A 31 -9.52 8.51 -3.80
N LEU A 32 -8.87 7.34 -3.84
CA LEU A 32 -7.53 7.15 -3.31
C LEU A 32 -6.49 7.99 -4.08
N ALA A 33 -6.60 8.05 -5.41
CA ALA A 33 -5.76 8.88 -6.28
C ALA A 33 -5.90 10.37 -5.93
N ARG A 34 -7.14 10.87 -5.83
CA ARG A 34 -7.43 12.27 -5.52
C ARG A 34 -6.79 12.74 -4.21
N PHE A 35 -6.82 11.91 -3.16
CA PHE A 35 -6.31 12.28 -1.84
C PHE A 35 -4.82 11.97 -1.65
N SER A 36 -4.27 10.98 -2.34
CA SER A 36 -2.83 10.70 -2.32
C SER A 36 -2.03 11.59 -3.27
N GLY A 37 -2.64 12.20 -4.28
CA GLY A 37 -1.93 12.91 -5.36
C GLY A 37 -1.27 11.97 -6.38
N LEU A 38 -1.51 10.67 -6.29
CA LEU A 38 -1.06 9.67 -7.25
C LEU A 38 -2.07 9.50 -8.37
N SER A 39 -1.65 8.97 -9.52
CA SER A 39 -2.60 8.66 -10.59
C SER A 39 -3.36 7.36 -10.32
N GLU A 40 -4.63 7.32 -10.72
CA GLU A 40 -5.47 6.12 -10.60
C GLU A 40 -4.85 4.93 -11.35
N ALA A 41 -4.25 5.17 -12.52
CA ALA A 41 -3.54 4.15 -13.29
C ALA A 41 -2.30 3.60 -12.57
N TYR A 42 -1.61 4.41 -11.75
CA TYR A 42 -0.49 3.95 -10.94
C TYR A 42 -0.97 3.05 -9.79
N ILE A 43 -2.06 3.43 -9.11
CA ILE A 43 -2.69 2.62 -8.06
C ILE A 43 -3.18 1.28 -8.63
N LEU A 44 -3.83 1.30 -9.80
CA LEU A 44 -4.24 0.07 -10.48
C LEU A 44 -3.05 -0.84 -10.73
N ARG A 45 -1.95 -0.30 -11.27
CA ARG A 45 -0.72 -1.07 -11.54
C ARG A 45 -0.11 -1.67 -10.28
N LEU A 46 -0.15 -0.97 -9.16
CA LEU A 46 0.27 -1.51 -7.86
C LEU A 46 -0.64 -2.67 -7.42
N GLU A 47 -1.95 -2.49 -7.50
CA GLU A 47 -2.92 -3.52 -7.12
C GLU A 47 -2.88 -4.75 -8.03
N THR A 48 -2.50 -4.61 -9.30
CA THR A 48 -2.43 -5.73 -10.25
C THR A 48 -1.04 -6.35 -10.36
N GLY A 49 -0.05 -5.87 -9.59
CA GLY A 49 1.33 -6.35 -9.67
C GLY A 49 2.11 -5.90 -10.91
N GLN A 50 1.50 -5.14 -11.83
CA GLN A 50 2.18 -4.53 -12.98
C GLN A 50 3.25 -3.50 -12.55
N ARG A 51 3.09 -2.92 -11.35
CA ARG A 51 4.13 -2.16 -10.67
C ARG A 51 4.34 -2.75 -9.28
N GLN A 52 5.61 -2.93 -8.92
CA GLN A 52 6.03 -3.48 -7.64
C GLN A 52 6.98 -2.50 -6.95
N ASN A 53 7.27 -2.76 -5.67
CA ASN A 53 8.23 -2.01 -4.86
C ASN A 53 7.98 -0.48 -4.87
N PRO A 54 6.79 -0.02 -4.41
CA PRO A 54 6.56 1.41 -4.21
C PRO A 54 7.58 1.97 -3.22
N SER A 55 7.96 3.24 -3.36
CA SER A 55 8.79 3.90 -2.34
C SER A 55 8.03 4.00 -1.01
N ARG A 56 8.77 4.12 0.09
CA ARG A 56 8.18 4.31 1.41
C ARG A 56 7.24 5.51 1.46
N ASP A 57 7.60 6.60 0.78
CA ASP A 57 6.77 7.80 0.71
C ASP A 57 5.45 7.54 -0.01
N VAL A 58 5.47 6.78 -1.12
CA VAL A 58 4.25 6.35 -1.81
C VAL A 58 3.36 5.51 -0.89
N VAL A 59 3.95 4.59 -0.12
CA VAL A 59 3.21 3.78 0.86
C VAL A 59 2.55 4.68 1.91
N MET A 60 3.26 5.68 2.43
CA MET A 60 2.72 6.64 3.38
C MET A 60 1.62 7.53 2.77
N MET A 61 1.77 7.98 1.52
CA MET A 61 0.76 8.77 0.82
C MET A 61 -0.55 7.98 0.65
N LEU A 62 -0.44 6.69 0.32
CA LEU A 62 -1.60 5.79 0.23
C LEU A 62 -2.25 5.57 1.61
N ALA A 63 -1.45 5.32 2.65
CA ALA A 63 -1.93 5.15 4.02
C ALA A 63 -2.68 6.40 4.53
N LEU A 64 -2.07 7.58 4.41
CA LEU A 64 -2.69 8.85 4.81
C LEU A 64 -3.97 9.15 4.03
N SER A 65 -3.99 8.78 2.76
CA SER A 65 -5.18 8.89 1.93
C SER A 65 -6.32 7.96 2.38
N LEU A 66 -6.02 6.76 2.89
CA LEU A 66 -7.01 5.84 3.45
C LEU A 66 -7.52 6.33 4.81
N VAL A 67 -6.63 6.81 5.69
CA VAL A 67 -6.99 7.45 6.97
C VAL A 67 -7.97 8.61 6.75
N ARG A 68 -7.63 9.53 5.84
CA ARG A 68 -8.50 10.69 5.54
C ARG A 68 -9.88 10.26 5.04
N ALA A 69 -9.94 9.12 4.38
CA ALA A 69 -11.14 8.64 3.75
C ALA A 69 -11.86 7.57 4.58
N SER A 70 -11.48 7.26 5.82
CA SER A 70 -12.17 6.17 6.53
C SER A 70 -11.96 6.20 8.03
N ASP A 71 -13.06 6.00 8.77
CA ASP A 71 -13.02 5.86 10.23
C ASP A 71 -12.64 4.43 10.66
N VAL A 72 -12.60 3.47 9.72
CA VAL A 72 -12.25 2.06 9.99
C VAL A 72 -10.78 1.72 9.71
N PHE A 73 -9.97 2.72 9.32
CA PHE A 73 -8.56 2.51 9.00
C PHE A 73 -7.69 2.90 10.20
N GLU A 74 -6.98 1.93 10.76
CA GLU A 74 -6.25 2.08 12.02
C GLU A 74 -4.73 2.16 11.84
N LEU A 75 -4.02 2.48 12.92
CA LEU A 75 -2.55 2.52 12.92
C LEU A 75 -1.93 1.17 12.51
N TRP A 76 -2.55 0.07 12.93
CA TRP A 76 -2.12 -1.30 12.59
C TRP A 76 -2.16 -1.56 11.08
N ASP A 77 -3.11 -0.96 10.37
CA ASP A 77 -3.20 -1.08 8.91
C ASP A 77 -2.05 -0.38 8.19
N ILE A 78 -1.50 0.69 8.79
CA ILE A 78 -0.31 1.36 8.28
C ILE A 78 0.90 0.44 8.43
N ASP A 79 1.05 -0.22 9.57
CA ASP A 79 2.12 -1.18 9.82
C ASP A 79 2.04 -2.38 8.86
N GLU A 80 0.84 -2.91 8.62
CA GLU A 80 0.62 -3.96 7.63
C GLU A 80 1.00 -3.51 6.22
N LEU A 81 0.60 -2.30 5.83
CA LEU A 81 0.90 -1.77 4.50
C LEU A 81 2.41 -1.54 4.31
N LEU A 82 3.09 -0.96 5.31
CA LEU A 82 4.55 -0.79 5.32
C LEU A 82 5.28 -2.12 5.22
N THR A 83 4.89 -3.10 6.06
CA THR A 83 5.52 -4.42 6.09
C THR A 83 5.32 -5.17 4.78
N SER A 84 4.12 -5.09 4.18
CA SER A 84 3.84 -5.70 2.87
C SER A 84 4.69 -5.10 1.72
N ALA A 85 5.21 -3.88 1.90
CA ALA A 85 6.14 -3.21 1.00
C ALA A 85 7.62 -3.37 1.41
N SER A 86 7.93 -4.29 2.33
CA SER A 86 9.28 -4.52 2.88
C SER A 86 9.87 -3.31 3.63
N TYR A 87 9.03 -2.45 4.20
CA TYR A 87 9.46 -1.37 5.09
C TYR A 87 9.16 -1.71 6.55
N ALA A 88 10.00 -1.19 7.45
CA ALA A 88 9.75 -1.28 8.87
C ALA A 88 8.43 -0.56 9.25
N PRO A 89 7.67 -1.10 10.22
CA PRO A 89 6.45 -0.48 10.73
C PRO A 89 6.75 0.87 11.40
N LEU A 90 5.70 1.62 11.75
CA LEU A 90 5.82 2.89 12.45
C LEU A 90 6.46 2.68 13.83
N ARG A 91 7.52 3.45 14.11
CA ARG A 91 8.12 3.46 15.45
C ARG A 91 7.15 4.10 16.44
N ARG A 92 6.77 3.36 17.48
CA ARG A 92 5.96 3.90 18.59
C ARG A 92 6.83 4.77 19.46
N ARG A 93 6.47 6.05 19.61
CA ARG A 93 7.16 6.96 20.53
C ARG A 93 7.12 6.36 21.95
N GLY A 94 8.30 6.15 22.55
CA GLY A 94 8.44 5.52 23.87
C GLY A 94 8.76 4.03 23.84
N GLN A 95 8.57 3.33 22.72
CA GLN A 95 9.25 2.05 22.50
C GLN A 95 10.68 2.37 22.11
N ARG A 96 11.59 2.36 23.09
CA ARG A 96 13.01 2.17 22.78
C ARG A 96 13.09 0.88 21.97
N SER A 97 13.66 0.95 20.78
CA SER A 97 14.26 -0.22 20.16
C SER A 97 15.42 -0.65 21.04
N GLY A 98 15.10 -1.43 22.07
CA GLY A 98 15.99 -2.23 22.87
C GLY A 98 15.22 -3.53 23.12
N SER A 99 15.81 -4.70 22.97
CA SER A 99 17.21 -5.07 22.82
C SER A 99 17.21 -6.54 22.47
N GLU A 100 17.88 -6.91 21.39
CA GLU A 100 18.63 -8.17 21.16
C GLU A 100 19.23 -8.15 19.76
#